data_AF-A0A2A2LHM4-F1
#
_entry.id   AF-A0A2A2LHM4-F1
#
_cell.length_a   1.000
_cell.length_b   1.000
_cell.length_c   1.000
_cell.angle_alpha   90.00
_cell.angle_beta   90.00
_cell.angle_gamma   90.00
#
_symmetry.space_group_name_H-M   'P 1'
#
loop_
_entity.id
_entity.type
_entity.pdbx_description
1 polymer ?
#
loop_
_entity_poly.entity_id
_entity_poly.type
_entity_poly.pdbx_seq_one_letter_code
_entity_poly.pdbx_strand_id
1 'polypeptide(L)' 'MSLGAVGTFVGRPVLWALSVNGADGVQNMLNILGTEFSSSMKLTGMHSIAEFQADKELTMYKNDLYRVR' A
#
# COMPACT_ATOMS: atom_id res chain seq x y z
N MET A 1 0.91 1.63 6.58
CA MET A 1 0.52 1.06 7.89
C MET A 1 1.43 1.57 9.00
N SER A 2 2.71 1.78 8.70
CA SER A 2 3.72 2.48 9.50
C SER A 2 3.28 3.77 10.23
N LEU A 3 2.39 4.59 9.66
CA LEU A 3 1.83 5.77 10.36
C LEU A 3 0.67 5.46 11.35
N GLY A 4 0.47 4.19 11.73
CA GLY A 4 -0.61 3.75 12.62
C GLY A 4 -1.90 3.29 11.92
N ALA A 5 -1.88 3.12 10.60
CA ALA A 5 -3.04 2.61 9.84
C ALA A 5 -3.03 1.07 9.81
N VAL A 6 -4.12 0.43 10.25
CA VAL A 6 -4.29 -1.05 10.21
C VAL A 6 -4.76 -1.53 8.82
N GLY A 7 -5.14 -0.62 7.94
CA GLY A 7 -5.52 -0.91 6.54
C GLY A 7 -5.88 0.38 5.80
N THR A 8 -6.03 0.30 4.49
CA THR A 8 -6.47 1.43 3.65
C THR A 8 -7.54 0.99 2.67
N PHE A 9 -8.59 1.79 2.51
CA PHE A 9 -9.64 1.55 1.53
C PHE A 9 -9.24 2.09 0.15
N VAL A 10 -9.59 1.36 -0.90
CA VAL A 10 -9.34 1.74 -2.30
C VAL A 10 -10.68 1.98 -2.98
N GLY A 11 -10.93 3.22 -3.39
CA GLY A 11 -12.22 3.65 -3.97
C GLY A 11 -12.22 3.69 -5.50
N ARG A 12 -11.74 4.79 -6.09
CA ARG A 12 -11.77 5.02 -7.55
C ARG A 12 -11.22 3.86 -8.40
N PRO A 13 -10.09 3.21 -8.03
CA PRO A 13 -9.59 2.08 -8.79
C PRO A 13 -10.57 0.89 -8.85
N VAL A 14 -11.38 0.66 -7.81
CA VAL A 14 -12.40 -0.39 -7.81
C VAL A 14 -13.47 -0.10 -8.86
N LEU A 15 -13.95 1.14 -8.96
CA LEU A 15 -14.95 1.52 -9.94
C LEU A 15 -14.45 1.35 -11.39
N TRP A 16 -13.20 1.75 -11.66
CA TRP A 16 -12.60 1.56 -12.98
C TRP A 16 -12.38 0.09 -13.31
N ALA A 17 -11.84 -0.69 -12.38
CA ALA A 17 -11.62 -2.12 -12.56
C ALA A 17 -12.94 -2.88 -12.81
N LEU A 18 -14.00 -2.49 -12.07
CA LEU A 18 -15.35 -3.01 -12.26
C LEU A 18 -15.90 -2.66 -13.66
N SER A 19 -15.63 -1.46 -14.16
CA SER A 19 -16.05 -1.06 -15.51
C SER A 19 -15.30 -1.78 -16.64
N VAL A 20 -14.06 -2.21 -16.40
CA VAL A 20 -13.22 -2.87 -17.41
C VAL A 20 -13.58 -4.34 -17.58
N ASN A 21 -13.70 -5.10 -16.48
CA ASN A 21 -13.99 -6.54 -16.55
C ASN A 21 -14.80 -7.06 -15.35
N GLY A 22 -15.71 -6.24 -14.82
CA GLY A 22 -16.57 -6.65 -13.71
C GLY A 22 -15.77 -7.10 -12.47
N ALA A 23 -16.26 -8.15 -11.81
CA ALA A 23 -15.63 -8.69 -10.61
C ALA A 23 -14.20 -9.21 -10.86
N ASP A 24 -13.96 -9.83 -12.02
CA ASP A 24 -12.63 -10.34 -12.40
C ASP A 24 -11.62 -9.19 -12.59
N GLY A 25 -12.09 -8.05 -13.12
CA GLY A 25 -11.29 -6.82 -13.20
C GLY A 25 -10.88 -6.32 -11.82
N VAL A 26 -11.81 -6.29 -10.87
CA VAL A 26 -11.52 -5.92 -9.48
C VAL A 26 -10.55 -6.91 -8.83
N GLN A 27 -10.73 -8.21 -9.03
CA GLN A 27 -9.83 -9.24 -8.51
C GLN A 27 -8.41 -9.06 -9.06
N ASN A 28 -8.27 -8.82 -10.36
CA ASN A 28 -6.97 -8.56 -10.97
C ASN A 28 -6.31 -7.29 -10.40
N MET A 29 -7.08 -6.21 -10.22
CA MET A 29 -6.60 -4.97 -9.62
C MET A 29 -6.11 -5.19 -8.18
N LEU A 30 -6.84 -5.95 -7.36
CA LEU A 30 -6.41 -6.31 -6.01
C LEU A 30 -5.15 -7.18 -6.01
N ASN A 31 -5.01 -8.11 -6.95
CA ASN A 31 -3.80 -8.93 -7.09
C ASN A 31 -2.57 -8.08 -7.45
N ILE A 32 -2.73 -7.11 -8.35
CA ILE A 32 -1.67 -6.15 -8.69
C ILE A 32 -1.27 -5.35 -7.45
N LEU A 33 -2.24 -4.74 -6.75
CA LEU A 33 -1.96 -3.97 -5.52
C LEU A 33 -1.26 -4.83 -4.45
N GLY A 34 -1.71 -6.06 -4.24
CA GLY A 34 -1.09 -6.98 -3.27
C GLY A 34 0.35 -7.36 -3.66
N THR A 35 0.60 -7.57 -4.95
CA THR A 35 1.93 -7.89 -5.48
C THR A 35 2.89 -6.73 -5.30
N GLU A 36 2.50 -5.53 -5.73
CA GLU A 36 3.31 -4.31 -5.59
C GLU A 36 3.56 -3.95 -4.11
N PHE A 37 2.57 -4.16 -3.26
CA PHE A 37 2.73 -3.98 -1.82
C PHE A 37 3.75 -4.97 -1.24
N SER A 38 3.68 -6.24 -1.61
CA SER A 38 4.67 -7.24 -1.18
C SER A 38 6.08 -6.92 -1.69
N SER A 39 6.21 -6.51 -2.96
CA SER A 39 7.48 -6.07 -3.53
C SER A 39 8.06 -4.87 -2.79
N SER A 40 7.22 -3.89 -2.45
CA SER A 40 7.63 -2.72 -1.67
C SER A 40 8.13 -3.11 -0.28
N MET A 41 7.42 -4.00 0.42
CA MET A 41 7.87 -4.50 1.73
C MET A 41 9.24 -5.19 1.63
N LYS A 42 9.44 -6.05 0.62
CA LYS A 42 10.73 -6.72 0.39
C LYS A 42 11.86 -5.73 0.12
N LEU A 43 11.61 -4.68 -0.67
CA LEU A 43 12.60 -3.64 -0.94
C LEU A 43 12.98 -2.83 0.30
N THR A 44 12.04 -2.67 1.24
CA THR A 44 12.30 -2.04 2.55
C THR A 44 12.87 -3.02 3.59
N GLY A 45 13.13 -4.28 3.23
CA GLY A 45 13.65 -5.29 4.15
C GLY A 45 12.63 -5.83 5.16
N MET A 46 11.33 -5.59 4.93
CA MET A 46 10.26 -5.97 5.84
C MET A 46 9.67 -7.32 5.42
N HIS A 47 9.63 -8.28 6.36
CA HIS A 47 9.16 -9.64 6.11
C HIS A 47 7.73 -9.89 6.59
N SER A 48 7.15 -8.97 7.37
CA SER A 48 5.77 -9.06 7.83
C SER A 48 5.08 -7.70 7.96
N ILE A 49 3.74 -7.72 7.97
CA ILE A 49 2.93 -6.52 8.22
C ILE A 49 3.20 -5.94 9.62
N ALA A 50 3.44 -6.79 10.62
CA ALA A 50 3.73 -6.35 11.98
C ALA A 50 5.05 -5.57 12.06
N GLU A 51 6.06 -6.02 11.32
CA GLU A 51 7.35 -5.34 11.20
C GLU A 51 7.19 -3.99 10.51
N PHE A 52 6.45 -3.95 9.40
CA PHE A 52 6.13 -2.71 8.69
C PHE A 52 5.27 -1.73 9.50
N GLN A 53 4.50 -2.20 10.48
CA GLN A 53 3.75 -1.36 11.43
C GLN A 53 4.61 -0.85 12.59
N ALA A 54 5.62 -1.61 13.01
CA ALA A 54 6.51 -1.25 14.11
C ALA A 54 7.67 -0.33 13.68
N ASP A 55 8.00 -0.30 12.38
CA ASP A 55 9.11 0.49 11.85
C ASP A 55 8.85 2.02 11.91
N LYS A 56 9.67 2.71 12.72
CA LYS A 56 9.64 4.16 12.91
C LYS A 56 10.50 4.92 11.89
N GLU A 57 11.51 4.31 11.29
CA GLU A 57 12.41 4.97 10.33
C GLU A 57 11.68 5.32 9.02
N LEU A 58 10.87 4.40 8.49
CA LEU A 58 9.99 4.66 7.35
C LEU A 58 8.96 5.78 7.63
N THR A 59 8.60 5.98 8.90
CA THR A 59 7.69 7.04 9.33
C THR A 59 8.38 8.41 9.33
N MET A 60 9.66 8.44 9.72
CA MET A 60 10.47 9.66 9.79
C MET A 60 10.93 10.17 8.42
N TYR A 61 11.31 9.28 7.49
CA TYR A 61 11.71 9.66 6.12
C TYR A 61 10.62 10.46 5.39
N LYS A 62 9.34 10.19 5.69
CA LYS A 62 8.21 10.95 5.15
C LYS A 62 8.18 12.40 5.68
N ASN A 63 8.46 12.62 6.97
CA ASN A 63 8.30 13.94 7.58
C ASN A 63 9.27 14.98 6.99
N ASP A 64 10.44 14.54 6.52
CA ASP A 64 11.42 15.39 5.84
C ASP A 64 11.07 15.65 4.36
N LEU A 65 10.39 14.72 3.68
CA LEU A 65 10.00 14.86 2.27
C LEU A 65 8.78 15.78 2.04
N TYR A 66 7.89 15.91 3.03
CA TYR A 66 6.75 16.85 2.96
C TYR A 66 7.06 18.24 3.55
N ARG A 67 8.29 18.45 4.04
CA ARG A 67 8.77 19.75 4.51
C ARG A 67 9.31 20.59 3.34
N VAL A 68 8.43 20.93 2.40
CA VAL A 68 8.70 22.02 1.44
C VAL A 68 8.16 23.30 2.07
N ARG A 69 9.10 24.13 2.56
CA ARG A 69 8.95 25.49 3.12
C ARG A 69 7.62 25.87 3.75
#